data_AF-A0A1E5A875-F1
#
_entry.id   AF-A0A1E5A875-F1
#
_cell.length_a   1.000
_cell.length_b   1.000
_cell.length_c   1.000
_cell.angle_alpha   90.00
_cell.angle_beta   90.00
_cell.angle_gamma   90.00
#
_symmetry.space_group_name_H-M   'P 1'
#
loop_
_entity.id
_entity.type
_entity.pdbx_description
1 polymer ?
#
loop_
_entity_poly.entity_id
_entity_poly.type
_entity_poly.pdbx_seq_one_letter_code
_entity_poly.pdbx_strand_id
1 'polypeptide(L)'
;MAEEPLSGPEIKKIISKSRKKPVNFAFNPGKDDADGYLLLHLKKAPKILGKQAKSEGEGGKAAFGTFETEGKVIKLDCELSIPALSKKLKKYLKTQKISMAPVVLGEEDLEAALAEHNTGEDAFEDEYAEEDGGEEDGGDKPDAAKIGARVKEMVTAFKSLSEPDRSKLAKPVETIVGAFKAGKLQQVDAAIGKVMSAILAAQSRDSSPTQEDSHSDRAALEAQLKELAGRVKQLGDPQKTQFAKAVQTLAAALKAGELGKLPAGLAKLQQALDKAAPKQEPDGEEADANQTKYMQLFNEMDPQVQAALRDNRFPDEQSRKDFLKVWEWGNNNAADAIYDKAVAALERAKGLLDTALASEGAEYAADVPTDVKPFAVSRLKWQRTRSTMQSELKKLQAAIRSVCDGDPELQTVADSVGELDSYLSRLDERLSDKLDEVVNAEPGNAREDRKTEARSLLKEYQSELSTEFFQAVDGGNGFTNVAIASTAAAALFEIESTLK
;
A
#
# COMPACT_ATOMS: atom_id res chain seq x y z
N MET A 1 11.71 -16.04 -1.26
CA MET A 1 12.31 -16.33 0.06
C MET A 1 11.68 -15.38 1.06
N ALA A 2 10.88 -15.90 1.99
CA ALA A 2 10.45 -15.13 3.16
C ALA A 2 11.68 -14.92 4.04
N GLU A 3 11.94 -13.68 4.41
CA GLU A 3 12.98 -13.36 5.40
C GLU A 3 12.41 -13.69 6.77
N GLU A 4 13.10 -14.56 7.51
CA GLU A 4 12.75 -14.88 8.90
C GLU A 4 12.85 -13.63 9.79
N PRO A 5 12.03 -13.52 10.85
CA PRO A 5 12.13 -12.43 11.81
C PRO A 5 13.52 -12.44 12.44
N LEU A 6 14.17 -11.28 12.45
CA LEU A 6 15.55 -11.18 12.90
C LEU A 6 15.62 -11.44 14.41
N SER A 7 16.53 -12.32 14.82
CA SER A 7 16.86 -12.54 16.23
C SER A 7 17.74 -11.42 16.78
N GLY A 8 17.78 -11.23 18.11
CA GLY A 8 18.61 -10.22 18.78
C GLY A 8 20.05 -10.06 18.23
N PRO A 9 20.82 -11.14 17.99
CA PRO A 9 22.15 -11.06 17.36
C PRO A 9 22.14 -10.50 15.94
N GLU A 10 21.14 -10.85 15.13
CA GLU A 10 21.01 -10.39 13.74
C GLU A 10 20.55 -8.94 13.66
N ILE A 11 19.63 -8.55 14.54
CA ILE A 11 19.23 -7.15 14.72
C ILE A 11 20.45 -6.31 15.09
N LYS A 12 21.28 -6.73 16.06
CA LYS A 12 22.53 -6.02 16.42
C LYS A 12 23.48 -5.86 15.24
N LYS A 13 23.61 -6.90 14.39
CA LYS A 13 24.44 -6.85 13.19
C LYS A 13 23.92 -5.83 12.17
N ILE A 14 22.61 -5.73 11.98
CA ILE A 14 22.02 -4.75 11.07
C ILE A 14 22.04 -3.34 11.66
N ILE A 15 21.85 -3.17 12.97
CA ILE A 15 22.03 -1.89 13.68
C ILE A 15 23.46 -1.36 13.52
N SER A 16 24.47 -2.23 13.51
CA SER A 16 25.85 -1.81 13.24
C SER A 16 26.00 -1.27 11.80
N LYS A 17 25.25 -1.83 10.84
CA LYS A 17 25.25 -1.38 9.44
C LYS A 17 24.45 -0.09 9.23
N SER A 18 23.35 0.10 9.97
CA SER A 18 22.51 1.31 9.87
C SER A 18 23.23 2.58 10.29
N ARG A 19 24.32 2.47 11.06
CA ARG A 19 25.23 3.60 11.40
C ARG A 19 25.97 4.18 10.19
N LYS A 20 26.11 3.41 9.10
CA LYS A 20 26.84 3.82 7.89
C LYS A 20 25.91 4.14 6.73
N LYS A 21 24.74 3.50 6.68
CA LYS A 21 23.75 3.69 5.63
C LYS A 21 22.36 3.36 6.18
N PRO A 22 21.33 4.19 5.94
CA PRO A 22 19.96 3.87 6.32
C PRO A 22 19.53 2.48 5.83
N VAL A 23 18.78 1.76 6.67
CA VAL A 23 18.20 0.46 6.36
C VAL A 23 16.69 0.55 6.35
N ASN A 24 16.03 -0.26 5.53
CA ASN A 24 14.58 -0.29 5.49
C ASN A 24 14.07 -1.18 6.62
N PHE A 25 12.96 -0.80 7.26
CA PHE A 25 12.37 -1.58 8.33
C PHE A 25 10.88 -1.83 8.11
N ALA A 26 10.40 -2.90 8.72
CA ALA A 26 8.98 -3.08 9.01
C ALA A 26 8.81 -3.73 10.38
N PHE A 27 7.84 -3.24 11.14
CA PHE A 27 7.55 -3.72 12.49
C PHE A 27 6.06 -3.97 12.67
N ASN A 28 5.70 -5.19 13.04
CA ASN A 28 4.36 -5.55 13.45
C ASN A 28 4.38 -5.89 14.96
N PRO A 29 3.75 -5.07 15.83
CA PRO A 29 3.67 -5.39 17.25
C PRO A 29 2.72 -6.57 17.47
N GLY A 30 3.24 -7.65 18.05
CA GLY A 30 2.42 -8.78 18.51
C GLY A 30 1.53 -8.41 19.69
N LYS A 31 0.83 -9.41 20.23
CA LYS A 31 -0.02 -9.23 21.41
C LYS A 31 0.81 -8.90 22.65
N ASP A 32 1.93 -9.62 22.83
CA ASP A 32 2.92 -9.35 23.85
C ASP A 32 4.17 -8.68 23.28
N ASP A 33 4.94 -8.02 24.15
CA ASP A 33 6.16 -7.29 23.76
C ASP A 33 7.23 -8.22 23.14
N ALA A 34 7.17 -9.53 23.37
CA ALA A 34 8.09 -10.53 22.82
C ALA A 34 7.68 -11.02 21.42
N ASP A 35 6.39 -10.96 21.08
CA ASP A 35 5.82 -11.48 19.83
C ASP A 35 5.89 -10.46 18.68
N GLY A 36 6.66 -9.39 18.87
CA GLY A 36 6.93 -8.42 17.82
C GLY A 36 7.63 -9.07 16.63
N TYR A 37 7.19 -8.70 15.43
CA TYR A 37 7.80 -9.16 14.20
C TYR A 37 8.53 -7.98 13.55
N LEU A 38 9.86 -7.98 13.62
CA LEU A 38 10.73 -6.94 13.07
C LEU A 38 11.54 -7.47 11.88
N LEU A 39 11.44 -6.77 10.76
CA LEU A 39 12.29 -6.95 9.59
C LEU A 39 13.18 -5.73 9.41
N LEU A 40 14.45 -5.96 9.09
CA LEU A 40 15.41 -4.94 8.71
C LEU A 40 16.16 -5.40 7.45
N HIS A 41 16.19 -4.57 6.41
CA HIS A 41 16.80 -4.96 5.15
C HIS A 41 17.42 -3.77 4.39
N LEU A 42 18.56 -3.99 3.73
CA LEU A 42 19.36 -2.93 3.08
C LEU A 42 18.88 -2.51 1.68
N LYS A 43 18.12 -3.37 0.99
CA LYS A 43 17.73 -3.16 -0.44
C LYS A 43 16.22 -3.24 -0.69
N LYS A 44 15.53 -4.26 -0.17
CA LYS A 44 14.05 -4.41 -0.25
C LYS A 44 13.34 -3.15 0.24
N ALA A 45 12.38 -2.68 -0.56
CA ALA A 45 11.62 -1.48 -0.27
C ALA A 45 10.78 -1.62 1.02
N PRO A 46 10.61 -0.55 1.82
CA PRO A 46 9.84 -0.58 3.07
C PRO A 46 8.43 -1.13 2.91
N LYS A 47 7.72 -0.77 1.82
CA LYS A 47 6.37 -1.27 1.52
C LYS A 47 6.28 -2.78 1.33
N ILE A 48 7.32 -3.43 0.80
CA ILE A 48 7.38 -4.91 0.66
C ILE A 48 7.56 -5.54 2.04
N LEU A 49 8.48 -4.99 2.84
CA LEU A 49 8.70 -5.43 4.22
C LEU A 49 7.44 -5.24 5.07
N GLY A 50 6.72 -4.13 4.88
CA GLY A 50 5.48 -3.83 5.58
C GLY A 50 4.36 -4.82 5.27
N LYS A 51 4.21 -5.22 3.99
CA LYS A 51 3.27 -6.29 3.61
C LYS A 51 3.65 -7.61 4.26
N GLN A 52 4.93 -7.96 4.26
CA GLN A 52 5.44 -9.19 4.86
C GLN A 52 5.23 -9.20 6.38
N ALA A 53 5.59 -8.11 7.07
CA ALA A 53 5.38 -7.97 8.51
C ALA A 53 3.89 -8.01 8.88
N LYS A 54 3.01 -7.46 8.05
CA LYS A 54 1.55 -7.56 8.26
C LYS A 54 1.01 -8.98 8.05
N SER A 55 1.59 -9.75 7.13
CA SER A 55 1.14 -11.12 6.85
C SER A 55 1.71 -12.16 7.82
N GLU A 56 2.94 -11.95 8.30
CA GLU A 56 3.66 -12.91 9.14
C GLU A 56 3.62 -12.55 10.63
N GLY A 57 3.45 -11.27 10.98
CA GLY A 57 3.31 -10.82 12.36
C GLY A 57 1.90 -11.02 12.91
N GLU A 58 1.80 -11.19 14.23
CA GLU A 58 0.53 -11.50 14.90
C GLU A 58 -0.40 -10.29 15.08
N GLY A 59 0.12 -9.07 14.98
CA GLY A 59 -0.66 -7.84 15.14
C GLY A 59 -1.44 -7.45 13.87
N GLY A 60 -2.57 -6.76 14.07
CA GLY A 60 -3.45 -6.34 12.96
C GLY A 60 -2.92 -5.16 12.12
N LYS A 61 -1.83 -4.50 12.54
CA LYS A 61 -1.23 -3.35 11.87
C LYS A 61 0.30 -3.47 11.90
N ALA A 62 0.97 -3.04 10.84
CA ALA A 62 2.44 -2.98 10.78
C ALA A 62 2.87 -1.56 10.40
N ALA A 63 3.94 -1.07 11.01
CA ALA A 63 4.65 0.14 10.59
C ALA A 63 5.79 -0.22 9.65
N PHE A 64 6.15 0.67 8.73
CA PHE A 64 7.32 0.50 7.87
C PHE A 64 7.88 1.84 7.41
N GLY A 65 9.16 1.84 7.05
CA GLY A 65 9.88 3.03 6.60
C GLY A 65 11.38 2.81 6.57
N THR A 66 12.15 3.86 6.84
CA THR A 66 13.60 3.78 6.97
C THR A 66 14.06 3.94 8.42
N PHE A 67 15.16 3.28 8.72
CA PHE A 67 15.74 3.09 10.04
C PHE A 67 17.21 3.52 9.95
N GLU A 68 17.57 4.48 10.79
CA GLU A 68 18.95 4.95 10.94
C GLU A 68 19.36 4.89 12.40
N THR A 69 20.65 4.72 12.67
CA THR A 69 21.15 4.63 14.05
C THR A 69 22.20 5.68 14.31
N GLU A 70 21.95 6.52 15.30
CA GLU A 70 22.86 7.54 15.80
C GLU A 70 23.10 7.32 17.30
N GLY A 71 24.31 6.86 17.65
CA GLY A 71 24.65 6.54 19.04
C GLY A 71 23.77 5.43 19.64
N LYS A 72 22.96 5.79 20.64
CA LYS A 72 21.96 4.93 21.31
C LYS A 72 20.53 5.16 20.82
N VAL A 73 20.34 6.04 19.84
CA VAL A 73 19.03 6.41 19.29
C VAL A 73 18.85 5.76 17.92
N ILE A 74 17.66 5.22 17.70
CA ILE A 74 17.20 4.74 16.40
C ILE A 74 16.25 5.80 15.86
N LYS A 75 16.57 6.38 14.71
CA LYS A 75 15.69 7.31 14.00
C LYS A 75 14.84 6.53 13.00
N LEU A 76 13.53 6.70 13.08
CA LEU A 76 12.55 6.05 12.22
C LEU A 76 11.89 7.12 11.34
N ASP A 77 12.17 7.09 10.04
CA ASP A 77 11.39 7.84 9.05
C ASP A 77 10.28 6.93 8.54
N CYS A 78 9.05 7.18 8.97
CA CYS A 78 7.94 6.25 8.75
C CYS A 78 7.13 6.63 7.51
N GLU A 79 7.08 5.74 6.52
CA GLU A 79 6.09 5.83 5.43
C GLU A 79 4.69 5.48 5.94
N LEU A 80 4.61 4.54 6.89
CA LEU A 80 3.40 4.21 7.63
C LEU A 80 3.77 3.98 9.09
N SER A 81 3.25 4.83 9.97
CA SER A 81 3.42 4.71 11.44
C SER A 81 2.21 4.04 12.08
N ILE A 82 2.38 3.53 13.30
CA ILE A 82 1.31 3.00 14.14
C ILE A 82 1.35 3.68 15.51
N PRO A 83 0.21 3.79 16.22
CA PRO A 83 0.18 4.43 17.52
C PRO A 83 1.17 3.80 18.52
N ALA A 84 1.94 4.67 19.18
CA ALA A 84 2.98 4.31 20.13
C ALA A 84 4.09 3.41 19.55
N LEU A 85 4.44 3.58 18.27
CA LEU A 85 5.49 2.81 17.58
C LEU A 85 6.81 2.83 18.36
N SER A 86 7.33 4.00 18.70
CA SER A 86 8.57 4.16 19.48
C SER A 86 8.53 3.35 20.77
N LYS A 87 7.45 3.46 21.55
CA LYS A 87 7.30 2.75 22.82
C LYS A 87 7.23 1.23 22.64
N LYS A 88 6.46 0.76 21.67
CA LYS A 88 6.30 -0.67 21.37
C LYS A 88 7.59 -1.29 20.82
N LEU A 89 8.27 -0.60 19.91
CA LEU A 89 9.55 -1.04 19.38
C LEU A 89 10.64 -1.04 20.45
N LYS A 90 10.68 -0.04 21.35
CA LYS A 90 11.61 0.00 22.50
C LYS A 90 11.42 -1.22 23.40
N LYS A 91 10.17 -1.59 23.69
CA LYS A 91 9.83 -2.76 24.49
C LYS A 91 10.25 -4.06 23.81
N TYR A 92 9.96 -4.22 22.53
CA TYR A 92 10.41 -5.36 21.74
C TYR A 92 11.94 -5.47 21.68
N LEU A 93 12.66 -4.37 21.42
CA LEU A 93 14.12 -4.39 21.40
C LEU A 93 14.72 -4.80 22.76
N LYS A 94 14.08 -4.42 23.87
CA LYS A 94 14.47 -4.89 25.21
C LYS A 94 14.30 -6.40 25.37
N THR A 95 13.22 -7.01 24.87
CA THR A 95 13.06 -8.48 24.90
C THR A 95 14.15 -9.18 24.08
N GLN A 96 14.64 -8.52 23.03
CA GLN A 96 15.78 -8.96 22.21
C GLN A 96 17.16 -8.62 22.79
N LYS A 97 17.25 -8.14 24.05
CA LYS A 97 18.48 -7.70 24.73
C LYS A 97 19.21 -6.57 23.96
N ILE A 98 18.46 -5.62 23.42
CA ILE A 98 18.93 -4.44 22.70
C ILE A 98 18.43 -3.17 23.42
N SER A 99 19.36 -2.44 24.02
CA SER A 99 19.05 -1.17 24.71
C SER A 99 19.28 0.02 23.77
N MET A 100 18.27 0.31 22.95
CA MET A 100 18.25 1.44 22.02
C MET A 100 16.92 2.20 22.15
N ALA A 101 16.94 3.51 21.93
CA ALA A 101 15.76 4.37 21.99
C ALA A 101 15.28 4.70 20.57
N PRO A 102 14.21 4.06 20.07
CA PRO A 102 13.58 4.46 18.82
C PRO A 102 12.82 5.79 18.96
N VAL A 103 12.94 6.64 17.95
CA VAL A 103 12.31 7.95 17.81
C VAL A 103 11.76 8.06 16.38
N VAL A 104 10.50 8.44 16.24
CA VAL A 104 9.87 8.70 14.93
C VAL A 104 10.16 10.15 14.54
N LEU A 105 10.70 10.35 13.34
CA LEU A 105 10.97 11.68 12.81
C LEU A 105 9.65 12.37 12.45
N GLY A 106 9.44 13.60 12.94
CA GLY A 106 8.24 14.41 12.66
C GLY A 106 7.15 14.41 13.73
N GLU A 107 7.31 13.67 14.84
CA GLU A 107 6.51 13.85 16.06
C GLU A 107 7.36 14.64 17.10
N GLU A 108 6.73 15.48 17.95
CA GLU A 108 7.35 16.35 18.98
C GLU A 108 8.15 15.61 20.09
N ASP A 109 8.59 14.36 19.85
CA ASP A 109 9.16 13.45 20.85
C ASP A 109 10.70 13.43 20.87
N LEU A 110 11.36 14.31 20.09
CA LEU A 110 12.83 14.38 20.01
C LEU A 110 13.46 14.89 21.32
N GLU A 111 12.80 15.82 22.02
CA GLU A 111 13.31 16.39 23.28
C GLU A 111 13.03 15.52 24.51
N ALA A 112 11.93 14.75 24.53
CA ALA A 112 11.60 13.83 25.62
C ALA A 112 12.48 12.58 25.64
N ALA A 113 12.87 12.06 24.47
CA ALA A 113 13.70 10.87 24.35
C ALA A 113 15.16 11.07 24.83
N LEU A 114 15.65 12.31 24.78
CA LEU A 114 16.99 12.69 25.25
C LEU A 114 17.06 12.94 26.77
N ALA A 115 15.92 13.21 27.41
CA ALA A 115 15.86 13.53 28.84
C ALA A 115 15.87 12.30 29.78
N GLU A 116 15.50 11.10 29.32
CA GLU A 116 15.32 9.92 30.18
C GLU A 116 16.56 9.01 30.38
N HIS A 117 17.71 9.27 29.76
CA HIS A 117 18.84 8.32 29.78
C HIS A 117 20.08 8.78 30.54
N ASN A 118 19.89 9.55 31.62
CA ASN A 118 20.98 9.85 32.56
C ASN A 118 20.68 9.37 33.99
N THR A 119 20.47 8.07 34.17
CA THR A 119 20.70 7.39 35.46
C THR A 119 20.86 5.89 35.24
N GLY A 120 21.93 5.32 35.79
CA GLY A 120 21.91 3.95 36.34
C GLY A 120 22.71 2.89 35.58
N GLU A 121 23.85 2.55 36.17
CA GLU A 121 24.76 1.43 35.92
C GLU A 121 24.12 0.03 35.99
N ASP A 122 24.81 -0.93 35.34
CA ASP A 122 25.15 -2.32 35.78
C ASP A 122 25.20 -3.23 34.52
N ALA A 123 26.35 -3.65 33.97
CA ALA A 123 27.52 -4.39 34.48
C ALA A 123 27.25 -5.90 34.71
N PHE A 124 28.13 -6.73 34.10
CA PHE A 124 28.39 -8.18 34.31
C PHE A 124 27.41 -9.20 33.65
N GLU A 125 27.80 -10.37 33.13
CA GLU A 125 29.10 -11.08 32.98
C GLU A 125 28.90 -12.22 31.94
N ASP A 126 29.99 -12.66 31.31
CA ASP A 126 30.07 -13.84 30.43
C ASP A 126 29.97 -15.14 31.24
N GLU A 127 29.32 -16.19 30.69
CA GLU A 127 29.79 -17.56 30.96
C GLU A 127 29.32 -18.57 29.88
N TYR A 128 30.29 -19.31 29.35
CA TYR A 128 30.12 -20.50 28.52
C TYR A 128 29.92 -21.74 29.41
N ALA A 129 29.05 -22.67 29.00
CA ALA A 129 29.24 -24.09 29.31
C ALA A 129 28.51 -24.98 28.30
N GLU A 130 29.27 -25.82 27.60
CA GLU A 130 28.79 -27.09 27.05
C GLU A 130 28.62 -28.08 28.21
N GLU A 131 27.67 -29.02 28.10
CA GLU A 131 27.93 -30.40 28.53
C GLU A 131 26.99 -31.40 27.86
N ASP A 132 27.58 -32.57 27.62
CA ASP A 132 27.15 -33.74 26.86
C ASP A 132 26.61 -34.84 27.79
N GLY A 133 25.82 -35.76 27.23
CA GLY A 133 25.80 -37.16 27.66
C GLY A 133 24.64 -37.67 28.52
N GLY A 134 23.94 -38.71 28.02
CA GLY A 134 23.26 -39.70 28.86
C GLY A 134 22.06 -40.45 28.25
N GLU A 135 22.30 -41.63 27.66
CA GLU A 135 21.34 -42.72 27.34
C GLU A 135 20.76 -43.35 28.65
N GLU A 136 19.68 -44.15 28.73
CA GLU A 136 19.13 -45.27 27.94
C GLU A 136 17.62 -45.44 28.25
N ASP A 137 16.84 -46.11 27.37
CA ASP A 137 16.12 -47.37 27.69
C ASP A 137 15.36 -47.90 26.44
N GLY A 138 15.29 -49.21 26.34
CA GLY A 138 14.89 -50.01 25.19
C GLY A 138 13.39 -50.10 24.92
N GLY A 139 13.06 -49.95 23.65
CA GLY A 139 11.79 -50.36 23.05
C GLY A 139 11.99 -50.36 21.54
N ASP A 140 11.86 -51.53 20.93
CA ASP A 140 11.91 -51.84 19.49
C ASP A 140 12.24 -50.62 18.60
N LYS A 141 13.53 -50.24 18.60
CA LYS A 141 13.98 -48.98 17.97
C LYS A 141 13.87 -49.18 16.45
N PRO A 142 13.13 -48.32 15.73
CA PRO A 142 13.07 -48.44 14.30
C PRO A 142 14.46 -48.17 13.71
N ASP A 143 14.92 -49.09 12.86
CA ASP A 143 16.24 -49.11 12.24
C ASP A 143 16.53 -47.78 11.52
N ALA A 144 17.41 -46.97 12.12
CA ALA A 144 17.74 -45.63 11.65
C ALA A 144 18.29 -45.64 10.21
N ALA A 145 18.98 -46.71 9.81
CA ALA A 145 19.52 -46.85 8.46
C ALA A 145 18.38 -47.09 7.45
N LYS A 146 17.39 -47.92 7.80
CA LYS A 146 16.20 -48.15 6.96
C LYS A 146 15.33 -46.91 6.84
N ILE A 147 15.13 -46.17 7.93
CA ILE A 147 14.40 -44.89 7.87
C ILE A 147 15.17 -43.87 7.03
N GLY A 148 16.49 -43.77 7.20
CA GLY A 148 17.32 -42.87 6.40
C GLY A 148 17.23 -43.14 4.90
N ALA A 149 17.20 -44.41 4.50
CA ALA A 149 16.99 -44.81 3.11
C ALA A 149 15.63 -44.33 2.57
N ARG A 150 14.55 -44.51 3.35
CA ARG A 150 13.20 -44.09 2.97
C ARG A 150 13.03 -42.56 2.93
N VAL A 151 13.68 -41.81 3.82
CA VAL A 151 13.72 -40.34 3.75
C VAL A 151 14.41 -39.89 2.47
N LYS A 152 15.54 -40.52 2.10
CA LYS A 152 16.28 -40.20 0.87
C LYS A 152 15.47 -40.48 -0.39
N GLU A 153 14.78 -41.62 -0.42
CA GLU A 153 13.86 -41.98 -1.51
C GLU A 153 12.73 -40.94 -1.65
N MET A 154 12.09 -40.57 -0.53
CA MET A 154 11.04 -39.55 -0.51
C MET A 154 11.51 -38.19 -1.01
N VAL A 155 12.69 -37.73 -0.58
CA VAL A 155 13.26 -36.45 -1.06
C VAL A 155 13.59 -36.51 -2.56
N THR A 156 14.03 -37.66 -3.06
CA THR A 156 14.32 -37.87 -4.49
C THR A 156 13.04 -37.82 -5.32
N ALA A 157 11.99 -38.54 -4.88
CA ALA A 157 10.68 -38.56 -5.53
C ALA A 157 9.95 -37.22 -5.46
N PHE A 158 10.16 -36.44 -4.39
CA PHE A 158 9.66 -35.07 -4.27
C PHE A 158 10.32 -34.11 -5.27
N LYS A 159 11.64 -34.23 -5.48
CA LYS A 159 12.37 -33.36 -6.43
C LYS A 159 11.94 -33.56 -7.87
N SER A 160 11.46 -34.75 -8.23
CA SER A 160 10.96 -35.06 -9.58
C SER A 160 9.52 -34.61 -9.84
N LEU A 161 8.85 -33.95 -8.88
CA LEU A 161 7.52 -33.39 -9.08
C LEU A 161 7.56 -32.05 -9.84
N SER A 162 6.43 -31.71 -10.46
CA SER A 162 6.16 -30.39 -11.04
C SER A 162 6.09 -29.29 -9.96
N GLU A 163 6.33 -28.04 -10.33
CA GLU A 163 6.41 -26.90 -9.39
C GLU A 163 5.15 -26.72 -8.50
N PRO A 164 3.91 -26.85 -9.03
CA PRO A 164 2.70 -26.72 -8.22
C PRO A 164 2.59 -27.78 -7.12
N ASP A 165 2.98 -29.03 -7.41
CA ASP A 165 2.90 -30.13 -6.46
C ASP A 165 4.08 -30.13 -5.49
N ARG A 166 5.26 -29.66 -5.92
CA ARG A 166 6.40 -29.37 -5.02
C ARG A 166 6.02 -28.34 -3.95
N SER A 167 5.37 -27.24 -4.34
CA SER A 167 4.95 -26.20 -3.40
C SER A 167 3.99 -26.73 -2.32
N LYS A 168 3.04 -27.59 -2.70
CA LYS A 168 2.06 -28.19 -1.77
C LYS A 168 2.68 -29.20 -0.79
N LEU A 169 3.73 -29.92 -1.23
CA LEU A 169 4.35 -30.99 -0.44
C LEU A 169 5.66 -30.58 0.24
N ALA A 170 6.17 -29.37 0.00
CA ALA A 170 7.42 -28.87 0.57
C ALA A 170 7.45 -28.90 2.10
N LYS A 171 6.45 -28.28 2.76
CA LYS A 171 6.38 -28.20 4.23
C LYS A 171 6.26 -29.59 4.90
N PRO A 172 5.43 -30.53 4.40
CA PRO A 172 5.44 -31.92 4.88
C PRO A 172 6.80 -32.63 4.74
N VAL A 173 7.47 -32.50 3.59
CA VAL A 173 8.78 -33.11 3.34
C VAL A 173 9.86 -32.53 4.27
N GLU A 174 9.89 -31.20 4.43
CA GLU A 174 10.83 -30.51 5.33
C GLU A 174 10.62 -30.91 6.79
N THR A 175 9.36 -31.06 7.22
CA THR A 175 9.02 -31.51 8.59
C THR A 175 9.59 -32.90 8.88
N ILE A 176 9.49 -33.82 7.91
CA ILE A 176 10.02 -35.18 8.04
C ILE A 176 11.56 -35.19 8.05
N VAL A 177 12.21 -34.38 7.19
CA VAL A 177 13.67 -34.25 7.18
C VAL A 177 14.19 -33.63 8.48
N GLY A 178 13.49 -32.63 9.02
CA GLY A 178 13.81 -32.01 10.31
C GLY A 178 13.66 -33.00 11.47
N ALA A 179 12.56 -33.76 11.51
CA ALA A 179 12.34 -34.80 12.51
C ALA A 179 13.38 -35.93 12.44
N PHE A 180 13.85 -36.29 11.24
CA PHE A 180 14.91 -37.27 11.05
C PHE A 180 16.26 -36.78 11.58
N LYS A 181 16.64 -35.53 11.28
CA LYS A 181 17.86 -34.91 11.82
C LYS A 181 17.83 -34.77 13.34
N ALA A 182 16.65 -34.56 13.91
CA ALA A 182 16.45 -34.48 15.36
C ALA A 182 16.34 -35.86 16.05
N GLY A 183 16.61 -36.97 15.35
CA GLY A 183 16.59 -38.31 15.93
C GLY A 183 15.18 -38.85 16.26
N LYS A 184 14.10 -38.20 15.80
CA LYS A 184 12.70 -38.57 16.09
C LYS A 184 12.20 -39.68 15.17
N LEU A 185 12.90 -40.82 15.16
CA LEU A 185 12.76 -41.89 14.17
C LEU A 185 11.34 -42.49 14.08
N GLN A 186 10.64 -42.66 15.20
CA GLN A 186 9.26 -43.18 15.20
C GLN A 186 8.26 -42.21 14.53
N GLN A 187 8.42 -40.90 14.73
CA GLN A 187 7.56 -39.88 14.11
C GLN A 187 7.82 -39.80 12.61
N VAL A 188 9.09 -39.94 12.21
CA VAL A 188 9.51 -39.96 10.81
C VAL A 188 8.92 -41.16 10.07
N ASP A 189 9.02 -42.36 10.65
CA ASP A 189 8.53 -43.58 10.00
C ASP A 189 7.02 -43.57 9.75
N ALA A 190 6.25 -43.10 10.73
CA ALA A 190 4.79 -42.93 10.62
C ALA A 190 4.39 -41.85 9.59
N ALA A 191 5.24 -40.84 9.36
CA ALA A 191 4.94 -39.71 8.48
C ALA A 191 5.35 -39.96 7.02
N ILE A 192 6.45 -40.70 6.76
CA ILE A 192 6.96 -40.99 5.41
C ILE A 192 5.88 -41.63 4.54
N GLY A 193 5.13 -42.60 5.08
CA GLY A 193 4.10 -43.31 4.31
C GLY A 193 3.06 -42.37 3.71
N LYS A 194 2.59 -41.38 4.51
CA LYS A 194 1.57 -40.42 4.07
C LYS A 194 2.09 -39.48 2.98
N VAL A 195 3.33 -39.02 3.12
CA VAL A 195 3.95 -38.11 2.13
C VAL A 195 4.30 -38.86 0.85
N MET A 196 4.82 -40.09 0.94
CA MET A 196 5.08 -40.92 -0.24
C MET A 196 3.82 -41.24 -1.04
N SER A 197 2.69 -41.55 -0.38
CA SER A 197 1.41 -41.72 -1.07
C SER A 197 0.94 -40.45 -1.79
N ALA A 198 1.17 -39.28 -1.19
CA ALA A 198 0.84 -38.00 -1.82
C ALA A 198 1.75 -37.68 -3.02
N ILE A 199 3.04 -38.00 -2.93
CA ILE A 199 3.99 -37.87 -4.04
C ILE A 199 3.60 -38.79 -5.20
N LEU A 200 3.29 -40.06 -4.93
CA LEU A 200 2.82 -41.02 -5.95
C LEU A 200 1.52 -40.56 -6.64
N ALA A 201 0.58 -40.02 -5.86
CA ALA A 201 -0.66 -39.47 -6.40
C ALA A 201 -0.42 -38.24 -7.29
N ALA A 202 0.59 -37.41 -6.98
CA ALA A 202 0.99 -36.28 -7.80
C ALA A 202 1.67 -36.73 -9.11
N GLN A 203 2.58 -37.70 -9.04
CA GLN A 203 3.25 -38.27 -10.23
C GLN A 203 2.27 -38.95 -11.20
N SER A 204 1.21 -39.57 -10.67
CA SER A 204 0.17 -40.22 -11.48
C SER A 204 -0.73 -39.22 -12.22
N ARG A 205 -0.73 -37.93 -11.86
CA ARG A 205 -1.49 -36.87 -12.55
C ARG A 205 -0.75 -36.36 -13.79
N ASP A 206 0.58 -36.50 -13.84
CA ASP A 206 1.43 -36.01 -14.94
C ASP A 206 1.46 -36.98 -16.14
N SER A 207 0.81 -38.14 -16.03
CA SER A 207 0.94 -39.26 -16.99
C SER A 207 -0.37 -39.66 -17.70
N SER A 208 -1.34 -38.74 -17.84
CA SER A 208 -2.49 -38.94 -18.75
C SER A 208 -2.94 -37.64 -19.42
N PRO A 209 -3.38 -37.68 -20.69
CA PRO A 209 -3.51 -36.48 -21.51
C PRO A 209 -4.85 -35.74 -21.28
N THR A 210 -4.75 -34.42 -21.12
CA THR A 210 -5.80 -33.38 -21.24
C THR A 210 -6.86 -33.30 -20.11
N GLN A 211 -6.55 -32.55 -19.04
CA GLN A 211 -7.49 -32.05 -18.02
C GLN A 211 -7.02 -30.67 -17.47
N GLU A 212 -6.87 -29.66 -18.32
CA GLU A 212 -6.57 -28.29 -17.84
C GLU A 212 -7.84 -27.48 -17.50
N ASP A 213 -9.01 -27.81 -18.06
CA ASP A 213 -10.22 -26.99 -17.84
C ASP A 213 -11.03 -27.35 -16.57
N SER A 214 -11.03 -28.60 -16.11
CA SER A 214 -11.98 -29.05 -15.07
C SER A 214 -11.55 -28.79 -13.61
N HIS A 215 -10.26 -28.56 -13.36
CA HIS A 215 -9.73 -28.31 -12.02
C HIS A 215 -9.92 -26.86 -11.56
N SER A 216 -9.85 -25.90 -12.48
CA SER A 216 -10.12 -24.49 -12.24
C SER A 216 -11.58 -24.27 -11.82
N ASP A 217 -12.51 -24.91 -12.52
CA ASP A 217 -13.95 -24.79 -12.27
C ASP A 217 -14.38 -25.37 -10.92
N ARG A 218 -13.79 -26.49 -10.50
CA ARG A 218 -14.11 -27.08 -9.19
C ARG A 218 -13.67 -26.19 -8.03
N ALA A 219 -12.47 -25.60 -8.11
CA ALA A 219 -11.96 -24.71 -7.07
C ALA A 219 -12.80 -23.41 -6.98
N ALA A 220 -13.22 -22.88 -8.14
CA ALA A 220 -14.11 -21.73 -8.19
C ALA A 220 -15.50 -22.02 -7.57
N LEU A 221 -16.10 -23.18 -7.87
CA LEU A 221 -17.39 -23.59 -7.30
C LEU A 221 -17.31 -23.86 -5.79
N GLU A 222 -16.18 -24.38 -5.30
CA GLU A 222 -15.93 -24.57 -3.87
C GLU A 222 -15.82 -23.22 -3.13
N ALA A 223 -15.11 -22.26 -3.70
CA ALA A 223 -14.99 -20.91 -3.14
C ALA A 223 -16.35 -20.21 -3.05
N GLN A 224 -17.14 -20.25 -4.13
CA GLN A 224 -18.49 -19.68 -4.16
C GLN A 224 -19.42 -20.32 -3.12
N LEU A 225 -19.39 -21.65 -2.98
CA LEU A 225 -20.21 -22.32 -1.97
C LEU A 225 -19.82 -21.93 -0.53
N LYS A 226 -18.53 -21.76 -0.27
CA LYS A 226 -18.02 -21.37 1.06
C LYS A 226 -18.43 -19.95 1.42
N GLU A 227 -18.41 -19.04 0.45
CA GLU A 227 -18.89 -17.66 0.61
C GLU A 227 -20.39 -17.62 0.94
N LEU A 228 -21.23 -18.31 0.16
CA LEU A 228 -22.68 -18.39 0.40
C LEU A 228 -23.00 -19.03 1.74
N ALA A 229 -22.28 -20.08 2.13
CA ALA A 229 -22.41 -20.70 3.45
C ALA A 229 -22.05 -19.73 4.59
N GLY A 230 -21.11 -18.81 4.37
CA GLY A 230 -20.78 -17.73 5.29
C GLY A 230 -21.95 -16.75 5.46
N ARG A 231 -22.56 -16.32 4.35
CA ARG A 231 -23.73 -15.41 4.36
C ARG A 231 -24.93 -16.04 5.08
N VAL A 232 -25.20 -17.32 4.85
CA VAL A 232 -26.26 -18.07 5.55
C VAL A 232 -26.08 -18.07 7.07
N LYS A 233 -24.84 -18.15 7.56
CA LYS A 233 -24.56 -18.15 9.01
C LYS A 233 -24.87 -16.82 9.68
N GLN A 234 -24.89 -15.72 8.92
CA GLN A 234 -25.15 -14.37 9.41
C GLN A 234 -26.66 -14.02 9.43
N LEU A 235 -27.52 -14.89 8.90
CA LEU A 235 -28.97 -14.70 8.92
C LEU A 235 -29.57 -15.02 10.30
N GLY A 236 -30.68 -14.38 10.63
CA GLY A 236 -31.51 -14.72 11.78
C GLY A 236 -32.29 -16.02 11.58
N ASP A 237 -32.71 -16.65 12.67
CA ASP A 237 -33.66 -17.77 12.65
C ASP A 237 -35.07 -17.18 12.39
N PRO A 238 -35.82 -17.59 11.35
CA PRO A 238 -35.85 -18.92 10.69
C PRO A 238 -35.11 -19.04 9.34
N GLN A 239 -34.61 -17.94 8.77
CA GLN A 239 -34.02 -17.91 7.42
C GLN A 239 -32.72 -18.73 7.35
N LYS A 240 -31.91 -18.68 8.39
CA LYS A 240 -30.70 -19.50 8.54
C LYS A 240 -31.00 -20.99 8.37
N THR A 241 -32.08 -21.49 8.97
CA THR A 241 -32.49 -22.90 8.89
C THR A 241 -33.00 -23.25 7.48
N GLN A 242 -33.73 -22.33 6.85
CA GLN A 242 -34.22 -22.50 5.47
C GLN A 242 -33.08 -22.65 4.46
N PHE A 243 -32.02 -21.85 4.58
CA PHE A 243 -30.90 -21.87 3.62
C PHE A 243 -29.80 -22.87 3.96
N ALA A 244 -29.66 -23.29 5.23
CA ALA A 244 -28.67 -24.29 5.63
C ALA A 244 -28.84 -25.63 4.87
N LYS A 245 -30.09 -26.04 4.61
CA LYS A 245 -30.39 -27.26 3.84
C LYS A 245 -29.94 -27.17 2.39
N ALA A 246 -30.07 -25.99 1.76
CA ALA A 246 -29.62 -25.75 0.39
C ALA A 246 -28.08 -25.79 0.29
N VAL A 247 -27.38 -25.18 1.25
CA VAL A 247 -25.90 -25.25 1.35
C VAL A 247 -25.43 -26.70 1.50
N GLN A 248 -26.09 -27.50 2.36
CA GLN A 248 -25.73 -28.90 2.56
C GLN A 248 -25.91 -29.75 1.29
N THR A 249 -27.00 -29.56 0.56
CA THR A 249 -27.23 -30.27 -0.72
C THR A 249 -26.17 -29.92 -1.77
N LEU A 250 -25.79 -28.64 -1.89
CA LEU A 250 -24.74 -28.23 -2.84
C LEU A 250 -23.35 -28.72 -2.40
N ALA A 251 -23.06 -28.77 -1.11
CA ALA A 251 -21.83 -29.33 -0.58
C ALA A 251 -21.72 -30.84 -0.85
N ALA A 252 -22.83 -31.56 -0.78
CA ALA A 252 -22.88 -32.98 -1.14
C ALA A 252 -22.65 -33.19 -2.65
N ALA A 253 -23.26 -32.39 -3.51
CA ALA A 253 -23.06 -32.44 -4.97
C ALA A 253 -21.59 -32.14 -5.36
N LEU A 254 -20.95 -31.17 -4.69
CA LEU A 254 -19.53 -30.86 -4.88
C LEU A 254 -18.61 -32.00 -4.46
N LYS A 255 -18.91 -32.66 -3.33
CA LYS A 255 -18.16 -33.85 -2.89
C LYS A 255 -18.36 -35.04 -3.83
N ALA A 256 -19.57 -35.23 -4.36
CA ALA A 256 -19.90 -36.27 -5.32
C ALA A 256 -19.34 -36.01 -6.73
N GLY A 257 -18.84 -34.80 -7.02
CA GLY A 257 -18.30 -34.43 -8.33
C GLY A 257 -19.36 -34.09 -9.38
N GLU A 258 -20.59 -33.80 -8.97
CA GLU A 258 -21.70 -33.43 -9.87
C GLU A 258 -21.61 -31.96 -10.34
N LEU A 259 -20.52 -31.60 -11.01
CA LEU A 259 -20.17 -30.22 -11.36
C LEU A 259 -21.18 -29.54 -12.30
N GLY A 260 -21.88 -30.30 -13.15
CA GLY A 260 -22.80 -29.73 -14.14
C GLY A 260 -24.05 -29.04 -13.56
N LYS A 261 -24.44 -29.36 -12.32
CA LYS A 261 -25.64 -28.78 -11.67
C LYS A 261 -25.32 -27.72 -10.61
N LEU A 262 -24.04 -27.61 -10.23
CA LEU A 262 -23.56 -26.71 -9.19
C LEU A 262 -23.72 -25.22 -9.54
N PRO A 263 -23.35 -24.73 -10.74
CA PRO A 263 -23.50 -23.32 -11.09
C PRO A 263 -24.95 -22.83 -10.95
N ALA A 264 -25.92 -23.58 -11.47
CA ALA A 264 -27.33 -23.24 -11.38
C ALA A 264 -27.86 -23.31 -9.94
N GLY A 265 -27.36 -24.25 -9.13
CA GLY A 265 -27.69 -24.37 -7.72
C GLY A 265 -27.14 -23.22 -6.87
N LEU A 266 -25.90 -22.82 -7.11
CA LEU A 266 -25.25 -21.67 -6.46
C LEU A 266 -25.93 -20.36 -6.84
N ALA A 267 -26.25 -20.15 -8.12
CA ALA A 267 -26.98 -18.97 -8.58
C ALA A 267 -28.36 -18.84 -7.93
N LYS A 268 -29.10 -19.94 -7.79
CA LYS A 268 -30.40 -19.96 -7.09
C LYS A 268 -30.26 -19.66 -5.59
N LEU A 269 -29.23 -20.19 -4.94
CA LEU A 269 -28.97 -19.92 -3.52
C LEU A 269 -28.59 -18.45 -3.30
N GLN A 270 -27.70 -17.89 -4.13
CA GLN A 270 -27.35 -16.48 -4.13
C GLN A 270 -28.61 -15.60 -4.29
N GLN A 271 -29.41 -15.85 -5.32
CA GLN A 271 -30.63 -15.06 -5.58
C GLN A 271 -31.65 -15.15 -4.42
N ALA A 272 -31.76 -16.31 -3.78
CA ALA A 272 -32.67 -16.49 -2.65
C ALA A 272 -32.17 -15.82 -1.37
N LEU A 273 -30.85 -15.76 -1.16
CA LEU A 273 -30.22 -15.01 -0.07
C LEU A 273 -30.38 -13.51 -0.26
N ASP A 274 -30.21 -13.02 -1.49
CA ASP A 274 -30.40 -11.61 -1.82
C ASP A 274 -31.86 -11.17 -1.62
N LYS A 275 -32.83 -12.06 -1.88
CA LYS A 275 -34.25 -11.82 -1.60
C LYS A 275 -34.64 -11.95 -0.13
N ALA A 276 -33.83 -12.62 0.68
CA ALA A 276 -34.10 -12.87 2.10
C ALA A 276 -33.38 -11.89 3.03
N ALA A 277 -32.48 -11.05 2.52
CA ALA A 277 -31.99 -9.90 3.26
C ALA A 277 -33.19 -9.06 3.74
N PRO A 278 -33.19 -8.58 5.01
CA PRO A 278 -34.35 -7.94 5.60
C PRO A 278 -34.80 -6.75 4.75
N LYS A 279 -36.06 -6.77 4.32
CA LYS A 279 -36.77 -5.58 3.85
C LYS A 279 -36.93 -4.62 5.02
N GLN A 280 -36.10 -3.58 5.04
CA GLN A 280 -36.55 -2.28 5.54
C GLN A 280 -37.26 -1.56 4.39
N GLU A 281 -38.56 -1.28 4.58
CA GLU A 281 -39.28 -0.29 3.79
C GLU A 281 -38.96 1.12 4.32
N PRO A 282 -39.08 2.19 3.53
CA PRO A 282 -38.59 2.40 2.17
C PRO A 282 -37.54 3.55 2.13
N ASP A 283 -36.38 3.35 1.50
CA ASP A 283 -35.51 4.42 0.94
C ASP A 283 -34.41 3.80 0.03
N GLY A 284 -34.79 2.82 -0.77
CA GLY A 284 -33.88 1.88 -1.45
C GLY A 284 -33.37 2.28 -2.84
N GLU A 285 -33.71 3.45 -3.36
CA GLU A 285 -33.19 3.91 -4.67
C GLU A 285 -31.94 4.80 -4.53
N GLU A 286 -31.77 5.47 -3.38
CA GLU A 286 -30.72 6.48 -3.20
C GLU A 286 -29.40 5.90 -2.64
N ALA A 287 -29.45 4.76 -1.93
CA ALA A 287 -28.27 4.16 -1.29
C ALA A 287 -27.25 3.56 -2.27
N ASP A 288 -27.71 2.90 -3.34
CA ASP A 288 -26.83 2.36 -4.41
C ASP A 288 -26.19 3.50 -5.24
N ALA A 289 -26.97 4.57 -5.48
CA ALA A 289 -26.48 5.79 -6.11
C ALA A 289 -25.43 6.50 -5.25
N ASN A 290 -25.66 6.64 -3.95
CA ASN A 290 -24.72 7.30 -3.03
C ASN A 290 -23.44 6.47 -2.83
N GLN A 291 -23.51 5.14 -2.81
CA GLN A 291 -22.33 4.28 -2.79
C GLN A 291 -21.47 4.48 -4.05
N THR A 292 -22.09 4.46 -5.22
CA THR A 292 -21.40 4.69 -6.50
C THR A 292 -20.78 6.09 -6.54
N LYS A 293 -21.53 7.10 -6.10
CA LYS A 293 -21.09 8.49 -6.04
C LYS A 293 -19.92 8.69 -5.06
N TYR A 294 -19.96 8.02 -3.91
CA TYR A 294 -18.84 8.02 -2.96
C TYR A 294 -17.56 7.45 -3.61
N MET A 295 -17.65 6.29 -4.26
CA MET A 295 -16.48 5.69 -4.92
C MET A 295 -15.89 6.59 -6.01
N GLN A 296 -16.74 7.24 -6.80
CA GLN A 296 -16.30 8.19 -7.82
C GLN A 296 -15.59 9.40 -7.20
N LEU A 297 -16.21 10.05 -6.21
CA LEU A 297 -15.62 11.20 -5.52
C LEU A 297 -14.31 10.84 -4.82
N PHE A 298 -14.27 9.68 -4.15
CA PHE A 298 -13.07 9.22 -3.46
C PHE A 298 -11.91 9.01 -4.44
N ASN A 299 -12.15 8.30 -5.55
CA ASN A 299 -11.12 8.02 -6.56
C ASN A 299 -10.64 9.29 -7.27
N GLU A 300 -11.52 10.27 -7.47
CA GLU A 300 -11.17 11.58 -8.03
C GLU A 300 -10.29 12.38 -7.06
N MET A 301 -10.68 12.43 -5.78
CA MET A 301 -10.07 13.30 -4.80
C MET A 301 -8.80 12.73 -4.15
N ASP A 302 -8.73 11.42 -3.90
CA ASP A 302 -7.60 10.79 -3.20
C ASP A 302 -6.22 11.23 -3.74
N PRO A 303 -5.94 11.21 -5.06
CA PRO A 303 -4.64 11.69 -5.56
C PRO A 303 -4.38 13.17 -5.26
N GLN A 304 -5.41 14.03 -5.30
CA GLN A 304 -5.29 15.46 -4.99
C GLN A 304 -5.05 15.69 -3.51
N VAL A 305 -5.72 14.93 -2.65
CA VAL A 305 -5.56 14.95 -1.20
C VAL A 305 -4.15 14.52 -0.81
N GLN A 306 -3.66 13.41 -1.37
CA GLN A 306 -2.29 12.93 -1.11
C GLN A 306 -1.25 13.97 -1.55
N ALA A 307 -1.43 14.58 -2.74
CA ALA A 307 -0.54 15.64 -3.20
C ALA A 307 -0.58 16.89 -2.31
N ALA A 308 -1.78 17.31 -1.88
CA ALA A 308 -1.96 18.47 -1.01
C ALA A 308 -1.32 18.26 0.38
N LEU A 309 -1.43 17.05 0.93
CA LEU A 309 -0.82 16.71 2.21
C LEU A 309 0.71 16.58 2.12
N ARG A 310 1.21 15.94 1.06
CA ARG A 310 2.65 15.76 0.82
C ARG A 310 3.36 17.09 0.60
N ASP A 311 2.76 17.97 -0.19
CA ASP A 311 3.37 19.23 -0.59
C ASP A 311 2.97 20.38 0.36
N ASN A 312 2.32 20.08 1.48
CA ASN A 312 1.82 21.02 2.50
C ASN A 312 1.02 22.20 1.91
N ARG A 313 0.10 21.92 0.98
CA ARG A 313 -0.67 22.91 0.22
C ARG A 313 -1.89 23.49 0.95
N PHE A 314 -1.99 23.27 2.25
CA PHE A 314 -3.03 23.88 3.08
C PHE A 314 -2.51 25.20 3.64
N PRO A 315 -3.35 26.25 3.72
CA PRO A 315 -2.93 27.60 4.12
C PRO A 315 -2.33 27.63 5.53
N ASP A 316 -2.88 26.83 6.43
CA ASP A 316 -2.50 26.76 7.83
C ASP A 316 -2.83 25.38 8.42
N GLU A 317 -2.29 25.11 9.61
CA GLU A 317 -2.45 23.83 10.29
C GLU A 317 -3.91 23.55 10.69
N GLN A 318 -4.70 24.58 11.00
CA GLN A 318 -6.10 24.43 11.37
C GLN A 318 -6.96 24.05 10.15
N SER A 319 -6.75 24.70 9.00
CA SER A 319 -7.38 24.35 7.73
C SER A 319 -7.04 22.90 7.31
N ARG A 320 -5.79 22.47 7.52
CA ARG A 320 -5.38 21.08 7.31
C ARG A 320 -6.12 20.12 8.25
N LYS A 321 -6.21 20.45 9.55
CA LYS A 321 -6.93 19.64 10.55
C LYS A 321 -8.43 19.56 10.24
N ASP A 322 -9.06 20.66 9.85
CA ASP A 322 -10.47 20.72 9.50
C ASP A 322 -10.78 19.89 8.25
N PHE A 323 -9.91 19.97 7.24
CA PHE A 323 -9.99 19.10 6.07
C PHE A 323 -9.87 17.61 6.47
N LEU A 324 -8.81 17.24 7.21
CA LEU A 324 -8.56 15.85 7.59
C LEU A 324 -9.71 15.25 8.40
N LYS A 325 -10.29 16.04 9.32
CA LYS A 325 -11.44 15.63 10.12
C LYS A 325 -12.65 15.28 9.24
N VAL A 326 -12.94 16.08 8.23
CA VAL A 326 -14.08 15.84 7.32
C VAL A 326 -13.78 14.67 6.38
N TRP A 327 -12.55 14.58 5.86
CA TRP A 327 -12.09 13.48 5.01
C TRP A 327 -12.17 12.12 5.72
N GLU A 328 -11.63 12.03 6.94
CA GLU A 328 -11.71 10.82 7.76
C GLU A 328 -13.14 10.49 8.18
N TRP A 329 -13.96 11.49 8.52
CA TRP A 329 -15.37 11.26 8.84
C TRP A 329 -16.13 10.67 7.66
N GLY A 330 -15.90 11.16 6.44
CA GLY A 330 -16.47 10.59 5.23
C GLY A 330 -16.08 9.13 5.01
N ASN A 331 -14.78 8.85 5.12
CA ASN A 331 -14.25 7.48 4.95
C ASN A 331 -14.79 6.50 6.01
N ASN A 332 -14.93 6.95 7.26
CA ASN A 332 -15.51 6.13 8.33
C ASN A 332 -17.00 5.85 8.10
N ASN A 333 -17.79 6.84 7.66
CA ASN A 333 -19.20 6.62 7.32
C ASN A 333 -19.35 5.66 6.14
N ALA A 334 -18.48 5.73 5.12
CA ALA A 334 -18.49 4.75 4.03
C ALA A 334 -18.13 3.34 4.52
N ALA A 335 -17.18 3.20 5.45
CA ALA A 335 -16.85 1.91 6.06
C ALA A 335 -18.03 1.30 6.82
N ASP A 336 -18.89 2.13 7.41
CA ASP A 336 -20.14 1.74 8.07
C ASP A 336 -21.34 1.62 7.10
N ALA A 337 -21.09 1.72 5.78
CA ALA A 337 -22.10 1.71 4.71
C ALA A 337 -23.15 2.85 4.78
N ILE A 338 -22.79 3.98 5.42
CA ILE A 338 -23.60 5.19 5.54
C ILE A 338 -23.19 6.18 4.43
N TYR A 339 -23.55 5.85 3.18
CA TYR A 339 -23.02 6.53 1.99
C TYR A 339 -23.60 7.93 1.74
N ASP A 340 -24.80 8.23 2.21
CA ASP A 340 -25.39 9.57 2.19
C ASP A 340 -24.49 10.57 2.94
N LYS A 341 -24.07 10.22 4.16
CA LYS A 341 -23.16 11.02 4.98
C LYS A 341 -21.74 11.02 4.43
N ALA A 342 -21.29 9.89 3.89
CA ALA A 342 -19.97 9.79 3.28
C ALA A 342 -19.84 10.70 2.06
N VAL A 343 -20.84 10.72 1.16
CA VAL A 343 -20.88 11.62 0.01
C VAL A 343 -20.89 13.07 0.46
N ALA A 344 -21.78 13.44 1.41
CA ALA A 344 -21.85 14.81 1.92
C ALA A 344 -20.53 15.26 2.58
N ALA A 345 -19.83 14.34 3.24
CA ALA A 345 -18.50 14.58 3.79
C ALA A 345 -17.46 14.82 2.70
N LEU A 346 -17.41 13.99 1.66
CA LEU A 346 -16.45 14.12 0.57
C LEU A 346 -16.68 15.40 -0.25
N GLU A 347 -17.94 15.77 -0.50
CA GLU A 347 -18.27 17.05 -1.14
C GLU A 347 -17.82 18.25 -0.28
N ARG A 348 -18.00 18.17 1.04
CA ARG A 348 -17.48 19.20 1.96
C ARG A 348 -15.95 19.20 2.01
N ALA A 349 -15.31 18.04 2.03
CA ALA A 349 -13.86 17.91 1.98
C ALA A 349 -13.31 18.47 0.67
N LYS A 350 -14.01 18.29 -0.45
CA LYS A 350 -13.68 18.88 -1.75
C LYS A 350 -13.73 20.40 -1.68
N GLY A 351 -14.82 20.95 -1.14
CA GLY A 351 -14.92 22.39 -0.90
C GLY A 351 -13.81 22.94 0.00
N LEU A 352 -13.43 22.22 1.06
CA LEU A 352 -12.31 22.61 1.93
C LEU A 352 -10.96 22.50 1.23
N LEU A 353 -10.75 21.46 0.42
CA LEU A 353 -9.53 21.27 -0.36
C LEU A 353 -9.41 22.34 -1.45
N ASP A 354 -10.48 22.63 -2.18
CA ASP A 354 -10.54 23.69 -3.18
C ASP A 354 -10.35 25.06 -2.54
N THR A 355 -10.95 25.29 -1.37
CA THR A 355 -10.76 26.52 -0.60
C THR A 355 -9.33 26.61 -0.09
N ALA A 356 -8.73 25.54 0.42
CA ALA A 356 -7.35 25.49 0.91
C ALA A 356 -6.34 25.74 -0.23
N LEU A 357 -6.55 25.04 -1.34
CA LEU A 357 -5.83 25.24 -2.58
C LEU A 357 -6.15 26.59 -3.22
N ALA A 358 -7.18 27.32 -2.81
CA ALA A 358 -7.39 28.72 -3.20
C ALA A 358 -6.81 29.70 -2.18
N SER A 359 -6.73 29.33 -0.90
CA SER A 359 -6.46 30.20 0.25
C SER A 359 -5.00 30.33 0.64
N GLU A 360 -4.08 29.61 -0.02
CA GLU A 360 -2.68 30.06 -0.16
C GLU A 360 -2.59 31.49 -0.75
N GLY A 361 -3.70 32.03 -1.27
CA GLY A 361 -3.87 33.44 -1.60
C GLY A 361 -4.69 34.29 -0.65
N ALA A 362 -5.41 33.70 0.30
CA ALA A 362 -6.36 34.41 1.16
C ALA A 362 -5.66 35.18 2.28
N GLU A 363 -4.52 34.68 2.80
CA GLU A 363 -3.69 35.49 3.70
C GLU A 363 -3.04 36.68 2.98
N TYR A 364 -2.73 36.54 1.68
CA TYR A 364 -2.27 37.65 0.85
C TYR A 364 -3.42 38.55 0.34
N ALA A 365 -4.68 38.10 0.42
CA ALA A 365 -5.87 38.78 -0.14
C ALA A 365 -6.88 39.30 0.90
N ALA A 366 -6.59 39.16 2.19
CA ALA A 366 -7.40 39.74 3.26
C ALA A 366 -7.43 41.28 3.18
N ASP A 367 -6.32 41.90 2.74
CA ASP A 367 -6.17 43.35 2.52
C ASP A 367 -6.31 43.77 1.05
N VAL A 368 -6.59 42.85 0.14
CA VAL A 368 -6.67 43.12 -1.30
C VAL A 368 -8.08 43.61 -1.66
N PRO A 369 -8.23 44.75 -2.34
CA PRO A 369 -9.53 45.27 -2.77
C PRO A 369 -10.33 44.24 -3.57
N THR A 370 -11.65 44.16 -3.33
CA THR A 370 -12.51 43.10 -3.89
C THR A 370 -12.52 43.04 -5.42
N ASP A 371 -12.28 44.17 -6.07
CA ASP A 371 -12.22 44.33 -7.52
C ASP A 371 -10.94 43.74 -8.14
N VAL A 372 -9.88 43.51 -7.36
CA VAL A 372 -8.63 42.90 -7.85
C VAL A 372 -8.38 41.47 -7.32
N LYS A 373 -9.20 41.00 -6.37
CA LYS A 373 -9.16 39.62 -5.87
C LYS A 373 -9.13 38.55 -6.98
N PRO A 374 -9.92 38.64 -8.07
CA PRO A 374 -9.88 37.63 -9.14
C PRO A 374 -8.50 37.51 -9.81
N PHE A 375 -7.76 38.61 -9.94
CA PHE A 375 -6.42 38.61 -10.54
C PHE A 375 -5.38 38.00 -9.59
N ALA A 376 -5.49 38.29 -8.29
CA ALA A 376 -4.65 37.65 -7.27
C ALA A 376 -4.84 36.13 -7.23
N VAL A 377 -6.09 35.66 -7.34
CA VAL A 377 -6.42 34.23 -7.45
C VAL A 377 -5.84 33.61 -8.73
N SER A 378 -5.95 34.32 -9.85
CA SER A 378 -5.38 33.90 -11.14
C SER A 378 -3.85 33.79 -11.11
N ARG A 379 -3.15 34.69 -10.40
CA ARG A 379 -1.69 34.66 -10.22
C ARG A 379 -1.25 33.36 -9.56
N LEU A 380 -1.91 32.99 -8.46
CA LEU A 380 -1.60 31.80 -7.68
C LEU A 380 -1.97 30.53 -8.43
N LYS A 381 -3.11 30.55 -9.14
CA LYS A 381 -3.51 29.47 -10.03
C LYS A 381 -2.40 29.17 -11.04
N TRP A 382 -1.82 30.19 -11.68
CA TRP A 382 -0.71 29.99 -12.63
C TRP A 382 0.55 29.40 -11.97
N GLN A 383 0.94 29.89 -10.80
CA GLN A 383 2.08 29.34 -10.05
C GLN A 383 1.90 27.85 -9.74
N ARG A 384 0.70 27.46 -9.28
CA ARG A 384 0.37 26.06 -9.01
C ARG A 384 0.35 25.21 -10.28
N THR A 385 -0.24 25.73 -11.36
CA THR A 385 -0.22 25.07 -12.67
C THR A 385 1.20 24.77 -13.11
N ARG A 386 2.14 25.71 -12.97
CA ARG A 386 3.57 25.48 -13.28
C ARG A 386 4.21 24.40 -12.42
N SER A 387 3.97 24.41 -11.12
CA SER A 387 4.45 23.36 -10.21
C SER A 387 3.91 21.97 -10.62
N THR A 388 2.63 21.90 -10.96
CA THR A 388 2.00 20.65 -11.46
C THR A 388 2.62 20.20 -12.79
N MET A 389 2.82 21.10 -13.75
CA MET A 389 3.49 20.78 -15.02
C MET A 389 4.88 20.19 -14.78
N GLN A 390 5.67 20.77 -13.88
CA GLN A 390 7.01 20.28 -13.53
C GLN A 390 6.95 18.89 -12.88
N SER A 391 5.99 18.64 -11.99
CA SER A 391 5.81 17.33 -11.36
C SER A 391 5.43 16.25 -12.37
N GLU A 392 4.47 16.54 -13.25
CA GLU A 392 4.04 15.61 -14.31
C GLU A 392 5.17 15.38 -15.32
N LEU A 393 5.98 16.38 -15.63
CA LEU A 393 7.15 16.22 -16.47
C LEU A 393 8.21 15.32 -15.82
N LYS A 394 8.49 15.49 -14.52
CA LYS A 394 9.39 14.60 -13.77
C LYS A 394 8.89 13.15 -13.75
N LYS A 395 7.57 12.95 -13.66
CA LYS A 395 6.94 11.63 -13.77
C LYS A 395 7.18 11.01 -15.15
N LEU A 396 7.00 11.79 -16.23
CA LEU A 396 7.33 11.35 -17.59
C LEU A 396 8.82 11.00 -17.72
N GLN A 397 9.71 11.87 -17.26
CA GLN A 397 11.15 11.64 -17.27
C GLN A 397 11.53 10.33 -16.54
N ALA A 398 10.93 10.07 -15.37
CA ALA A 398 11.17 8.84 -14.62
C ALA A 398 10.69 7.60 -15.38
N ALA A 399 9.54 7.68 -16.05
CA ALA A 399 9.02 6.60 -16.88
C ALA A 399 9.95 6.30 -18.08
N ILE A 400 10.45 7.34 -18.76
CA ILE A 400 11.40 7.17 -19.88
C ILE A 400 12.69 6.52 -19.38
N ARG A 401 13.29 7.03 -18.30
CA ARG A 401 14.51 6.45 -17.71
C ARG A 401 14.32 4.99 -17.31
N SER A 402 13.15 4.63 -16.78
CA SER A 402 12.84 3.25 -16.43
C SER A 402 12.79 2.31 -17.64
N VAL A 403 12.42 2.81 -18.82
CA VAL A 403 12.41 2.01 -20.06
C VAL A 403 13.82 1.87 -20.63
N CYS A 404 14.66 2.91 -20.47
CA CYS A 404 16.05 2.88 -20.90
C CYS A 404 16.97 2.07 -19.96
N ASP A 405 16.54 1.73 -18.75
CA ASP A 405 17.38 1.07 -17.76
C ASP A 405 17.83 -0.33 -18.21
N GLY A 406 19.12 -0.60 -18.10
CA GLY A 406 19.72 -1.88 -18.48
C GLY A 406 19.97 -2.08 -19.99
N ASP A 407 19.65 -1.09 -20.84
CA ASP A 407 19.97 -1.11 -22.27
C ASP A 407 21.07 -0.07 -22.62
N PRO A 408 22.32 -0.53 -22.88
CA PRO A 408 23.42 0.36 -23.25
C PRO A 408 23.18 1.18 -24.52
N GLU A 409 22.34 0.72 -25.45
CA GLU A 409 22.03 1.44 -26.69
C GLU A 409 21.11 2.63 -26.44
N LEU A 410 20.37 2.64 -25.32
CA LEU A 410 19.44 3.70 -24.93
C LEU A 410 20.01 4.66 -23.89
N GLN A 411 21.28 4.49 -23.48
CA GLN A 411 21.89 5.30 -22.43
C GLN A 411 21.88 6.80 -22.77
N THR A 412 22.17 7.17 -24.02
CA THR A 412 22.14 8.57 -24.48
C THR A 412 20.75 9.18 -24.31
N VAL A 413 19.68 8.39 -24.51
CA VAL A 413 18.31 8.86 -24.29
C VAL A 413 18.09 9.10 -22.80
N ALA A 414 18.48 8.15 -21.93
CA ALA A 414 18.35 8.30 -20.48
C ALA A 414 19.07 9.55 -19.94
N ASP A 415 20.25 9.86 -20.50
CA ASP A 415 21.06 11.02 -20.12
C ASP A 415 20.41 12.34 -20.57
N SER A 416 19.84 12.39 -21.78
CA SER A 416 19.18 13.60 -22.32
C SER A 416 17.74 13.81 -21.84
N VAL A 417 17.11 12.86 -21.14
CA VAL A 417 15.73 13.01 -20.63
C VAL A 417 15.55 14.25 -19.73
N GLY A 418 16.60 14.69 -19.04
CA GLY A 418 16.54 15.92 -18.23
C GLY A 418 16.32 17.19 -19.06
N GLU A 419 16.69 17.19 -20.35
CA GLU A 419 16.53 18.34 -21.24
C GLU A 419 15.06 18.67 -21.50
N LEU A 420 14.14 17.74 -21.21
CA LEU A 420 12.70 17.98 -21.35
C LEU A 420 12.22 19.15 -20.48
N ASP A 421 12.90 19.47 -19.37
CA ASP A 421 12.57 20.62 -18.53
C ASP A 421 12.63 21.95 -19.30
N SER A 422 13.44 22.01 -20.36
CA SER A 422 13.56 23.22 -21.20
C SER A 422 12.26 23.59 -21.93
N TYR A 423 11.38 22.63 -22.23
CA TYR A 423 10.09 22.91 -22.86
C TYR A 423 9.15 23.73 -21.97
N LEU A 424 9.30 23.64 -20.64
CA LEU A 424 8.53 24.45 -19.69
C LEU A 424 9.12 25.85 -19.50
N SER A 425 10.32 26.15 -20.03
CA SER A 425 10.99 27.43 -19.82
C SER A 425 10.24 28.62 -20.41
N ARG A 426 9.44 28.41 -21.46
CA ARG A 426 8.64 29.46 -22.10
C ARG A 426 7.28 29.68 -21.41
N LEU A 427 6.84 28.72 -20.60
CA LEU A 427 5.66 28.81 -19.73
C LEU A 427 6.10 29.25 -18.33
N ASP A 428 6.62 30.47 -18.24
CA ASP A 428 7.38 30.99 -17.09
C ASP A 428 6.56 31.85 -16.10
N GLU A 429 7.24 32.58 -15.23
CA GLU A 429 6.67 33.41 -14.15
C GLU A 429 6.14 34.75 -14.65
N ARG A 430 6.44 35.13 -15.91
CA ARG A 430 6.06 36.45 -16.44
C ARG A 430 4.56 36.71 -16.35
N LEU A 431 3.73 35.69 -16.54
CA LEU A 431 2.28 35.83 -16.36
C LEU A 431 1.89 36.08 -14.89
N SER A 432 2.56 35.43 -13.93
CA SER A 432 2.32 35.70 -12.50
C SER A 432 2.73 37.12 -12.14
N ASP A 433 3.89 37.57 -12.59
CA ASP A 433 4.38 38.94 -12.37
C ASP A 433 3.40 39.95 -12.97
N LYS A 434 2.91 39.68 -14.18
CA LYS A 434 1.96 40.58 -14.84
C LYS A 434 0.61 40.63 -14.15
N LEU A 435 0.13 39.51 -13.63
CA LEU A 435 -1.10 39.46 -12.83
C LEU A 435 -0.93 40.21 -11.50
N ASP A 436 0.27 40.18 -10.91
CA ASP A 436 0.60 41.01 -9.73
C ASP A 436 0.57 42.51 -10.06
N GLU A 437 1.12 42.91 -11.22
CA GLU A 437 1.02 44.29 -11.70
C GLU A 437 -0.44 44.74 -11.89
N VAL A 438 -1.35 43.84 -12.34
CA VAL A 438 -2.79 44.14 -12.43
C VAL A 438 -3.40 44.37 -11.05
N VAL A 439 -3.02 43.56 -10.05
CA VAL A 439 -3.51 43.70 -8.66
C VAL A 439 -3.07 45.03 -8.05
N ASN A 440 -1.84 45.46 -8.33
CA ASN A 440 -1.24 46.67 -7.78
C ASN A 440 -1.56 47.95 -8.58
N ALA A 441 -2.22 47.84 -9.74
CA ALA A 441 -2.55 48.99 -10.58
C ALA A 441 -3.82 49.73 -10.13
N GLU A 442 -3.75 51.05 -10.16
CA GLU A 442 -4.90 51.95 -9.95
C GLU A 442 -6.05 51.61 -10.93
N PRO A 443 -7.31 51.66 -10.48
CA PRO A 443 -8.47 51.45 -11.35
C PRO A 443 -8.47 52.38 -12.57
N GLY A 444 -8.90 51.87 -13.74
CA GLY A 444 -9.00 52.62 -14.98
C GLY A 444 -7.93 52.22 -16.01
N ASN A 445 -7.44 53.19 -16.79
CA ASN A 445 -6.55 52.91 -17.92
C ASN A 445 -5.28 52.15 -17.53
N ALA A 446 -4.67 52.50 -16.38
CA ALA A 446 -3.45 51.82 -15.90
C ALA A 446 -3.68 50.32 -15.71
N ARG A 447 -4.80 49.92 -15.10
CA ARG A 447 -5.14 48.51 -14.92
C ARG A 447 -5.50 47.82 -16.24
N GLU A 448 -6.23 48.49 -17.13
CA GLU A 448 -6.58 47.93 -18.44
C GLU A 448 -5.36 47.74 -19.34
N ASP A 449 -4.35 48.61 -19.24
CA ASP A 449 -3.06 48.44 -19.92
C ASP A 449 -2.34 47.18 -19.39
N ARG A 450 -2.29 46.98 -18.06
CA ARG A 450 -1.71 45.75 -17.46
C ARG A 450 -2.48 44.48 -17.82
N LYS A 451 -3.82 44.55 -17.85
CA LYS A 451 -4.65 43.43 -18.35
C LYS A 451 -4.33 43.12 -19.81
N THR A 452 -4.09 44.14 -20.63
CA THR A 452 -3.69 43.96 -22.05
C THR A 452 -2.34 43.27 -22.18
N GLU A 453 -1.35 43.69 -21.38
CA GLU A 453 -0.04 43.02 -21.31
C GLU A 453 -0.16 41.56 -20.86
N ALA A 454 -0.96 41.27 -19.82
CA ALA A 454 -1.21 39.90 -19.36
C ALA A 454 -1.87 39.04 -20.44
N ARG A 455 -2.86 39.58 -21.18
CA ARG A 455 -3.51 38.90 -22.32
C ARG A 455 -2.53 38.62 -23.46
N SER A 456 -1.52 39.46 -23.68
CA SER A 456 -0.47 39.18 -24.68
C SER A 456 0.39 37.98 -24.28
N LEU A 457 0.76 37.86 -23.00
CA LEU A 457 1.48 36.69 -22.48
C LEU A 457 0.63 35.41 -22.55
N LEU A 458 -0.67 35.50 -22.26
CA LEU A 458 -1.58 34.36 -22.41
C LEU A 458 -1.57 33.82 -23.84
N LYS A 459 -1.60 34.69 -24.85
CA LYS A 459 -1.51 34.29 -26.26
C LYS A 459 -0.16 33.65 -26.60
N GLU A 460 0.93 34.20 -26.07
CA GLU A 460 2.27 33.60 -26.22
C GLU A 460 2.29 32.17 -25.66
N TYR A 461 1.77 31.97 -24.45
CA TYR A 461 1.75 30.67 -23.79
C TYR A 461 0.78 29.67 -24.46
N GLN A 462 -0.39 30.13 -24.92
CA GLN A 462 -1.31 29.30 -25.71
C GLN A 462 -0.68 28.86 -27.05
N SER A 463 0.10 29.74 -27.69
CA SER A 463 0.86 29.39 -28.89
C SER A 463 1.96 28.38 -28.58
N GLU A 464 2.63 28.49 -27.43
CA GLU A 464 3.65 27.53 -27.01
C GLU A 464 3.04 26.13 -26.77
N LEU A 465 1.88 26.06 -26.11
CA LEU A 465 1.13 24.81 -25.91
C LEU A 465 0.63 24.19 -27.22
N SER A 466 0.65 24.93 -28.32
CA SER A 466 0.29 24.43 -29.65
C SER A 466 1.47 23.79 -30.39
N THR A 467 2.68 23.79 -29.83
CA THR A 467 3.85 23.13 -30.42
C THR A 467 3.73 21.61 -30.38
N GLU A 468 4.46 20.92 -31.26
CA GLU A 468 4.37 19.45 -31.42
C GLU A 468 4.64 18.69 -30.12
N PHE A 469 5.56 19.18 -29.27
CA PHE A 469 5.84 18.56 -27.99
C PHE A 469 4.58 18.50 -27.11
N PHE A 470 3.91 19.63 -26.89
CA PHE A 470 2.73 19.69 -26.02
C PHE A 470 1.50 19.00 -26.63
N GLN A 471 1.43 18.86 -27.95
CA GLN A 471 0.40 18.06 -28.61
C GLN A 471 0.56 16.55 -28.36
N ALA A 472 1.80 16.08 -28.17
CA ALA A 472 2.09 14.66 -27.97
C ALA A 472 2.22 14.27 -26.49
N VAL A 473 2.57 15.20 -25.61
CA VAL A 473 2.99 14.88 -24.24
C VAL A 473 1.88 14.31 -23.36
N ASP A 474 0.64 14.79 -23.50
CA ASP A 474 -0.51 14.33 -22.71
C ASP A 474 -1.24 13.18 -23.41
N GLY A 475 -0.73 11.97 -23.24
CA GLY A 475 -1.37 10.73 -23.71
C GLY A 475 -0.80 10.12 -25.00
N GLY A 476 -0.04 10.89 -25.79
CA GLY A 476 0.66 10.42 -26.99
C GLY A 476 2.14 10.05 -26.77
N ASN A 477 2.65 10.17 -25.55
CA ASN A 477 4.08 10.04 -25.27
C ASN A 477 4.61 8.59 -25.28
N GLY A 478 3.73 7.57 -25.16
CA GLY A 478 4.12 6.15 -25.22
C GLY A 478 4.76 5.57 -23.95
N PHE A 479 4.94 6.35 -22.88
CA PHE A 479 5.60 5.92 -21.63
C PHE A 479 4.64 5.88 -20.44
N THR A 480 3.94 6.98 -20.16
CA THR A 480 3.05 7.07 -19.00
C THR A 480 1.98 8.14 -19.21
N ASN A 481 0.84 7.99 -18.54
CA ASN A 481 -0.19 9.01 -18.61
C ASN A 481 0.21 10.24 -17.77
N VAL A 482 0.23 11.41 -18.40
CA VAL A 482 0.51 12.70 -17.76
C VAL A 482 -0.49 13.76 -18.22
N ALA A 483 -0.60 14.83 -17.44
CA ALA A 483 -1.49 15.96 -17.73
C ALA A 483 -0.74 17.30 -17.63
N ILE A 484 0.25 17.51 -18.49
CA ILE A 484 1.06 18.73 -18.57
C ILE A 484 0.34 19.80 -19.40
N ALA A 485 0.10 19.53 -20.68
CA ALA A 485 -0.45 20.50 -21.63
C ALA A 485 -1.92 20.84 -21.32
N SER A 486 -2.73 19.83 -20.99
CA SER A 486 -4.14 19.96 -20.64
C SER A 486 -4.35 20.79 -19.38
N THR A 487 -3.54 20.56 -18.34
CA THR A 487 -3.55 21.35 -17.09
C THR A 487 -3.18 22.81 -17.35
N ALA A 488 -2.19 23.06 -18.20
CA ALA A 488 -1.79 24.40 -18.60
C ALA A 488 -2.88 25.12 -19.38
N ALA A 489 -3.45 24.47 -20.41
CA ALA A 489 -4.47 25.04 -21.27
C ALA A 489 -5.73 25.43 -20.48
N ALA A 490 -6.20 24.56 -19.58
CA ALA A 490 -7.34 24.84 -18.73
C ALA A 490 -7.10 26.08 -17.85
N ALA A 491 -5.93 26.16 -17.22
CA ALA A 491 -5.59 27.30 -16.37
C ALA A 491 -5.50 28.61 -17.16
N LEU A 492 -4.84 28.60 -18.32
CA LEU A 492 -4.71 29.79 -19.17
C LEU A 492 -6.08 30.30 -19.65
N PHE A 493 -7.00 29.39 -20.01
CA PHE A 493 -8.36 29.75 -20.43
C PHE A 493 -9.16 30.44 -19.31
N GLU A 494 -9.05 29.94 -18.08
CA GLU A 494 -9.72 30.54 -16.93
C GLU A 494 -9.12 31.92 -16.56
N ILE A 495 -7.80 32.04 -16.62
CA ILE A 495 -7.11 33.33 -16.39
C ILE A 495 -7.49 34.33 -17.49
N GLU A 496 -7.55 33.89 -18.75
CA GLU A 496 -8.01 34.74 -19.86
C GLU A 496 -9.44 35.24 -19.63
N SER A 497 -10.33 34.36 -19.15
CA SER A 497 -11.71 34.72 -18.83
C SER A 497 -11.79 35.73 -17.69
N THR A 498 -10.89 35.65 -16.72
CA THR A 498 -10.79 36.60 -15.60
C THR A 498 -10.27 37.97 -16.06
N LEU A 499 -9.45 38.02 -17.10
CA LEU A 499 -8.87 39.25 -17.65
C LEU A 499 -9.76 39.96 -18.67
N LYS A 500 -10.92 39.42 -19.03
CA LYS A 500 -11.93 40.13 -19.82
C LYS A 500 -12.64 41.11 -18.91
#